data_AF-A0A2A2S7F7-F1
#
_entry.id   AF-A0A2A2S7F7-F1
#
_cell.length_a   1.000
_cell.length_b   1.000
_cell.length_c   1.000
_cell.angle_alpha   90.00
_cell.angle_beta   90.00
_cell.angle_gamma   90.00
#
_symmetry.space_group_name_H-M   'P 1'
#
loop_
_entity.id
_entity.type
_entity.pdbx_description
1 polymer ?
#
loop_
_entity_poly.entity_id
_entity_poly.type
_entity_poly.pdbx_seq_one_letter_code
_entity_poly.pdbx_strand_id
1 'polypeptide(L)'
;MELATILPKIIADNQLHARWLNTLSLMENTGARKISASEDTVNVTYIILKHAAEEHRHAFYLKKQIEKAAPGNCPTYAPQFLIAPAHSKNYLNQLDIDVCRYLKKEMNLSGAELRFAAYLLVTYAIEVRADELYPVYQQALDNAGSKVNVKSIILEEEGHLEEMINQLKQFSPDWQHHAQKAVEMESALFNKWVLGLGKEVN
;
A
#
# COMPACT_ATOMS: atom_id res chain seq x y z
N MET A 1 -5.75 8.18 17.07
CA MET A 1 -6.76 7.15 16.74
C MET A 1 -6.01 6.09 15.97
N GLU A 2 -6.10 4.85 16.42
CA GLU A 2 -5.30 3.75 15.86
C GLU A 2 -6.15 2.90 14.94
N LEU A 3 -5.53 2.33 13.89
CA LEU A 3 -6.24 1.50 12.92
C LEU A 3 -7.01 0.35 13.58
N ALA A 4 -6.40 -0.29 14.59
CA ALA A 4 -7.00 -1.37 15.38
C ALA A 4 -8.32 -0.97 16.06
N THR A 5 -8.52 0.31 16.38
CA THR A 5 -9.76 0.82 16.99
C THR A 5 -10.87 1.10 15.98
N ILE A 6 -10.52 1.34 14.72
CA ILE A 6 -11.46 1.68 13.64
C ILE A 6 -11.95 0.42 12.93
N LEU A 7 -11.08 -0.57 12.73
CA LEU A 7 -11.39 -1.79 11.98
C LEU A 7 -12.63 -2.54 12.48
N PRO A 8 -12.86 -2.76 13.79
CA PRO A 8 -14.07 -3.43 14.25
C PRO A 8 -15.35 -2.70 13.83
N LYS A 9 -15.34 -1.36 13.84
CA LYS A 9 -16.48 -0.54 13.40
C LYS A 9 -16.71 -0.67 11.89
N ILE A 10 -15.63 -0.67 11.11
CA ILE A 10 -15.68 -0.87 9.66
C ILE A 10 -16.27 -2.24 9.32
N ILE A 11 -15.78 -3.31 9.96
CA ILE A 11 -16.17 -4.69 9.67
C ILE A 11 -17.62 -4.97 10.07
N ALA A 12 -18.13 -4.30 11.12
CA ALA A 12 -19.50 -4.47 11.60
C ALA A 12 -20.58 -3.96 10.63
N ASP A 13 -20.25 -3.06 9.70
CA ASP A 13 -21.15 -2.54 8.67
C ASP A 13 -20.70 -3.04 7.29
N ASN A 14 -21.52 -3.88 6.65
CA ASN A 14 -21.20 -4.48 5.35
C ASN A 14 -20.92 -3.45 4.23
N GLN A 15 -21.61 -2.31 4.22
CA GLN A 15 -21.38 -1.26 3.22
C GLN A 15 -20.06 -0.53 3.48
N LEU A 16 -19.77 -0.24 4.74
CA LEU A 16 -18.51 0.37 5.14
C LEU A 16 -17.34 -0.59 4.91
N HIS A 17 -17.51 -1.88 5.22
CA HIS A 17 -16.52 -2.92 4.98
C HIS A 17 -16.23 -3.11 3.49
N ALA A 18 -17.26 -3.05 2.63
CA ALA A 18 -17.09 -3.05 1.19
C ALA A 18 -16.28 -1.85 0.70
N ARG A 19 -16.56 -0.63 1.21
CA ARG A 19 -15.79 0.57 0.90
C ARG A 19 -14.34 0.46 1.39
N TRP A 20 -14.10 -0.15 2.55
CA TRP A 20 -12.76 -0.42 3.08
C TRP A 20 -11.96 -1.34 2.15
N LEU A 21 -12.52 -2.49 1.80
CA LEU A 21 -11.92 -3.42 0.85
C LEU A 21 -11.63 -2.77 -0.51
N ASN A 22 -12.57 -1.96 -1.00
CA ASN A 22 -12.38 -1.20 -2.24
C ASN A 22 -11.28 -0.14 -2.12
N THR A 23 -11.08 0.41 -0.93
CA THR A 23 -10.03 1.40 -0.64
C THR A 23 -8.65 0.75 -0.60
N LEU A 24 -8.50 -0.39 0.06
CA LEU A 24 -7.26 -1.18 0.01
C LEU A 24 -6.97 -1.62 -1.43
N SER A 25 -7.98 -2.13 -2.14
CA SER A 25 -7.86 -2.52 -3.56
C SER A 25 -7.36 -1.38 -4.45
N LEU A 26 -7.85 -0.15 -4.23
CA LEU A 26 -7.36 1.04 -4.91
C LEU A 26 -5.88 1.29 -4.61
N MET A 27 -5.45 1.13 -3.36
CA MET A 27 -4.07 1.39 -2.94
C MET A 27 -3.12 0.37 -3.58
N GLU A 28 -3.45 -0.92 -3.54
CA GLU A 28 -2.64 -1.96 -4.22
C GLU A 28 -2.57 -1.74 -5.72
N ASN A 29 -3.71 -1.42 -6.36
CA ASN A 29 -3.71 -1.11 -7.78
C ASN A 29 -2.92 0.16 -8.11
N THR A 30 -2.84 1.12 -7.19
CA THR A 30 -2.03 2.32 -7.35
C THR A 30 -0.54 1.99 -7.21
N GLY A 31 -0.18 1.11 -6.27
CA GLY A 31 1.16 0.54 -6.13
C GLY A 31 1.61 -0.14 -7.43
N ALA A 32 0.83 -1.13 -7.90
CA ALA A 32 1.08 -1.86 -9.15
C ALA A 32 1.35 -0.93 -10.35
N ARG A 33 0.48 0.08 -10.54
CA ARG A 33 0.63 1.06 -11.63
C ARG A 33 1.88 1.92 -11.50
N LYS A 34 2.29 2.27 -10.27
CA LYS A 34 3.50 3.04 -10.03
C LYS A 34 4.75 2.20 -10.29
N ILE A 35 4.76 0.94 -9.84
CA ILE A 35 5.84 0.00 -10.15
C ILE A 35 5.99 -0.11 -11.66
N SER A 36 4.90 -0.37 -12.39
CA SER A 36 4.95 -0.45 -13.85
C SER A 36 5.37 0.85 -14.53
N ALA A 37 5.00 2.01 -13.99
CA ALA A 37 5.44 3.30 -14.53
C ALA A 37 6.92 3.62 -14.23
N SER A 38 7.52 2.96 -13.23
CA SER A 38 8.93 3.12 -12.87
C SER A 38 9.88 2.22 -13.68
N GLU A 39 9.33 1.25 -14.41
CA GLU A 39 10.07 0.30 -15.24
C GLU A 39 10.99 1.00 -16.26
N ASP A 40 12.24 0.53 -16.33
CA ASP A 40 13.13 0.90 -17.43
C ASP A 40 12.74 0.15 -18.69
N THR A 41 12.67 0.85 -19.83
CA THR A 41 12.17 0.29 -21.08
C THR A 41 13.05 -0.80 -21.68
N VAL A 42 14.28 -0.99 -21.16
CA VAL A 42 15.25 -1.97 -21.67
C VAL A 42 15.71 -2.93 -20.56
N ASN A 43 15.95 -2.40 -19.35
CA ASN A 43 16.62 -3.12 -18.27
C ASN A 43 15.67 -3.57 -17.15
N VAL A 44 14.35 -3.60 -17.41
CA VAL A 44 13.39 -4.12 -16.44
C VAL A 44 13.76 -5.54 -16.01
N THR A 45 13.74 -5.78 -14.70
CA THR A 45 14.13 -7.07 -14.13
C THR A 45 12.91 -7.96 -13.90
N TYR A 46 13.16 -9.27 -13.80
CA TYR A 46 12.13 -10.23 -13.41
C TYR A 46 11.40 -9.83 -12.12
N ILE A 47 12.13 -9.32 -11.12
CA ILE A 47 11.58 -8.96 -9.81
C ILE A 47 10.56 -7.83 -9.95
N ILE A 48 10.87 -6.77 -10.71
CA ILE A 48 9.95 -5.64 -10.91
C ILE A 48 8.65 -6.10 -11.58
N LEU A 49 8.76 -6.94 -12.62
CA LEU A 49 7.58 -7.48 -13.32
C LEU A 49 6.74 -8.39 -12.43
N LYS A 50 7.39 -9.26 -11.64
CA LYS A 50 6.73 -10.15 -10.68
C LYS A 50 5.95 -9.31 -9.66
N HIS A 51 6.60 -8.32 -9.06
CA HIS A 51 6.00 -7.45 -8.04
C HIS A 51 4.77 -6.71 -8.57
N ALA A 52 4.88 -6.06 -9.73
CA ALA A 52 3.75 -5.36 -10.34
C ALA A 52 2.55 -6.30 -10.63
N ALA A 53 2.82 -7.52 -11.07
CA ALA A 53 1.79 -8.52 -11.33
C ALA A 53 1.11 -9.00 -10.04
N GLU A 54 1.87 -9.17 -8.96
CA GLU A 54 1.38 -9.58 -7.65
C GLU A 54 0.52 -8.48 -7.00
N GLU A 55 0.92 -7.22 -7.10
CA GLU A 55 0.10 -6.10 -6.60
C GLU A 55 -1.22 -5.93 -7.35
N HIS A 56 -1.22 -6.13 -8.67
CA HIS A 56 -2.46 -6.20 -9.43
C HIS A 56 -3.36 -7.35 -8.98
N ARG A 57 -2.78 -8.49 -8.62
CA ARG A 57 -3.50 -9.65 -8.08
C ARG A 57 -4.05 -9.37 -6.67
N HIS A 58 -3.30 -8.68 -5.79
CA HIS A 58 -3.79 -8.24 -4.48
C HIS A 58 -5.02 -7.33 -4.63
N ALA A 59 -4.91 -6.32 -5.50
CA ALA A 59 -6.02 -5.42 -5.81
C ALA A 59 -7.27 -6.17 -6.29
N PHE A 60 -7.10 -7.09 -7.24
CA PHE A 60 -8.17 -7.94 -7.74
C PHE A 60 -8.77 -8.84 -6.65
N TYR A 61 -7.91 -9.44 -5.81
CA TYR A 61 -8.35 -10.31 -4.72
C TYR A 61 -9.20 -9.56 -3.71
N LEU A 62 -8.82 -8.34 -3.32
CA LEU A 62 -9.59 -7.47 -2.43
C LEU A 62 -10.95 -7.11 -3.02
N LYS A 63 -11.03 -6.82 -4.34
CA LYS A 63 -12.30 -6.66 -5.06
C LYS A 63 -13.18 -7.91 -4.95
N LYS A 64 -12.59 -9.09 -5.15
CA LYS A 64 -13.31 -10.35 -5.00
C LYS A 64 -13.81 -10.58 -3.57
N GLN A 65 -13.11 -10.09 -2.54
CA GLN A 65 -13.59 -10.18 -1.15
C GLN A 65 -14.83 -9.31 -0.90
N ILE A 66 -15.04 -8.23 -1.67
CA ILE A 66 -16.24 -7.38 -1.54
C ILE A 66 -17.51 -8.21 -1.74
N GLU A 67 -17.50 -9.18 -2.66
CA GLU A 67 -18.64 -10.08 -2.90
C GLU A 67 -19.03 -10.92 -1.67
N LYS A 68 -18.11 -11.11 -0.71
CA LYS A 68 -18.41 -11.82 0.55
C LYS A 68 -19.03 -10.91 1.61
N ALA A 69 -18.75 -9.61 1.55
CA ALA A 69 -19.23 -8.60 2.50
C ALA A 69 -20.54 -7.95 2.02
N ALA A 70 -20.57 -7.47 0.78
CA ALA A 70 -21.72 -6.80 0.18
C ALA A 70 -21.76 -7.04 -1.36
N PRO A 71 -22.36 -8.16 -1.81
CA PRO A 71 -22.42 -8.52 -3.23
C PRO A 71 -22.92 -7.39 -4.14
N GLY A 72 -22.26 -7.20 -5.29
CA GLY A 72 -22.63 -6.19 -6.28
C GLY A 72 -22.40 -4.72 -5.88
N ASN A 73 -21.76 -4.45 -4.74
CA ASN A 73 -21.40 -3.08 -4.32
C ASN A 73 -19.99 -2.68 -4.77
N CYS A 74 -19.71 -1.38 -4.68
CA CYS A 74 -18.40 -0.79 -4.97
C CYS A 74 -17.82 -1.19 -6.35
N PRO A 75 -18.55 -0.97 -7.47
CA PRO A 75 -18.12 -1.42 -8.79
C PRO A 75 -16.84 -0.72 -9.28
N THR A 76 -16.56 0.48 -8.79
CA THR A 76 -15.43 1.31 -9.24
C THR A 76 -14.71 1.96 -8.06
N TYR A 77 -13.63 2.71 -8.33
CA TYR A 77 -12.96 3.58 -7.36
C TYR A 77 -13.53 5.01 -7.33
N ALA A 78 -14.80 5.17 -7.70
CA ALA A 78 -15.48 6.46 -7.56
C ALA A 78 -15.54 6.86 -6.06
N PRO A 79 -15.41 8.15 -5.71
CA PRO A 79 -15.24 8.59 -4.32
C PRO A 79 -16.28 8.05 -3.33
N GLN A 80 -17.53 7.90 -3.75
CA GLN A 80 -18.62 7.36 -2.94
C GLN A 80 -18.42 5.89 -2.51
N PHE A 81 -17.57 5.14 -3.21
CA PHE A 81 -17.29 3.74 -2.94
C PHE A 81 -15.99 3.53 -2.15
N LEU A 82 -15.37 4.59 -1.64
CA LEU A 82 -14.10 4.56 -0.91
C LEU A 82 -14.30 5.17 0.47
N ILE A 83 -13.43 4.86 1.43
CA ILE A 83 -13.32 5.58 2.69
C ILE A 83 -12.18 6.59 2.56
N ALA A 84 -12.39 7.81 3.04
CA ALA A 84 -11.42 8.90 2.98
C ALA A 84 -10.83 9.10 1.57
N PRO A 85 -11.66 9.22 0.52
CA PRO A 85 -11.22 9.13 -0.89
C PRO A 85 -10.09 10.08 -1.25
N ALA A 86 -10.07 11.29 -0.68
CA ALA A 86 -9.00 12.25 -0.90
C ALA A 86 -7.67 11.78 -0.29
N HIS A 87 -7.69 11.29 0.95
CA HIS A 87 -6.50 10.78 1.61
C HIS A 87 -5.99 9.50 0.93
N SER A 88 -6.89 8.56 0.63
CA SER A 88 -6.56 7.26 0.03
C SER A 88 -5.94 7.39 -1.36
N LYS A 89 -6.47 8.28 -2.22
CA LYS A 89 -5.93 8.52 -3.58
C LYS A 89 -4.59 9.25 -3.58
N ASN A 90 -4.37 10.12 -2.60
CA ASN A 90 -3.16 10.94 -2.54
C ASN A 90 -2.01 10.24 -1.82
N TYR A 91 -2.29 9.17 -1.07
CA TYR A 91 -1.34 8.48 -0.20
C TYR A 91 0.01 8.17 -0.86
N LEU A 92 0.00 7.26 -1.84
CA LEU A 92 1.20 6.81 -2.55
C LEU A 92 1.81 7.92 -3.41
N ASN A 93 0.99 8.83 -3.96
CA ASN A 93 1.49 9.95 -4.76
C ASN A 93 2.27 10.95 -3.90
N GLN A 94 1.79 11.24 -2.70
CA GLN A 94 2.46 12.14 -1.78
C GLN A 94 3.76 11.53 -1.28
N LEU A 95 3.76 10.23 -0.94
CA LEU A 95 4.96 9.51 -0.53
C LEU A 95 6.03 9.57 -1.63
N ASP A 96 5.66 9.27 -2.87
CA ASP A 96 6.53 9.32 -4.04
C ASP A 96 7.13 10.72 -4.27
N ILE A 97 6.33 11.78 -4.13
CA ILE A 97 6.80 13.17 -4.21
C ILE A 97 7.82 13.48 -3.11
N ASP A 98 7.53 13.08 -1.87
CA ASP A 98 8.38 13.41 -0.71
C ASP A 98 9.71 12.64 -0.76
N VAL A 99 9.67 11.36 -1.12
CA VAL A 99 10.87 10.53 -1.36
C VAL A 99 11.69 11.08 -2.54
N CYS A 100 11.05 11.43 -3.65
CA CYS A 100 11.77 12.05 -4.78
C CYS A 100 12.46 13.36 -4.38
N ARG A 101 11.81 14.20 -3.55
CA ARG A 101 12.40 15.45 -3.06
C ARG A 101 13.61 15.19 -2.17
N TYR A 102 13.51 14.19 -1.30
CA TYR A 102 14.62 13.73 -0.45
C TYR A 102 15.81 13.23 -1.28
N LEU A 103 15.57 12.32 -2.22
CA LEU A 103 16.61 11.74 -3.08
C LEU A 103 17.33 12.79 -3.92
N LYS A 104 16.59 13.77 -4.47
CA LYS A 104 17.20 14.92 -5.17
C LYS A 104 18.11 15.75 -4.27
N LYS A 105 17.73 15.94 -3.01
CA LYS A 105 18.46 16.81 -2.08
C LYS A 105 19.67 16.11 -1.47
N GLU A 106 19.50 14.90 -0.98
CA GLU A 106 20.51 14.20 -0.19
C GLU A 106 21.45 13.35 -1.06
N MET A 107 20.98 12.88 -2.22
CA MET A 107 21.76 12.03 -3.12
C MET A 107 22.02 12.67 -4.50
N ASN A 108 21.51 13.88 -4.74
CA ASN A 108 21.65 14.60 -6.01
C ASN A 108 21.19 13.79 -7.26
N LEU A 109 20.24 12.86 -7.06
CA LEU A 109 19.76 11.99 -8.14
C LEU A 109 18.81 12.74 -9.08
N SER A 110 18.83 12.35 -10.36
CA SER A 110 17.92 12.87 -11.38
C SER A 110 17.58 11.82 -12.43
N GLY A 111 16.66 12.13 -13.34
CA GLY A 111 16.36 11.27 -14.49
C GLY A 111 15.94 9.84 -14.10
N ALA A 112 16.57 8.85 -14.73
CA ALA A 112 16.27 7.42 -14.52
C ALA A 112 16.71 6.93 -13.14
N GLU A 113 17.87 7.37 -12.65
CA GLU A 113 18.41 6.97 -11.34
C GLU A 113 17.48 7.41 -10.21
N LEU A 114 16.95 8.62 -10.30
CA LEU A 114 15.96 9.11 -9.34
C LEU A 114 14.68 8.25 -9.34
N ARG A 115 14.17 7.87 -10.53
CA ARG A 115 12.94 7.06 -10.63
C ARG A 115 13.16 5.68 -10.01
N PHE A 116 14.30 5.06 -10.30
CA PHE A 116 14.63 3.74 -9.76
C PHE A 116 14.84 3.79 -8.24
N ALA A 117 15.58 4.77 -7.73
CA ALA A 117 15.76 4.96 -6.30
C ALA A 117 14.45 5.27 -5.57
N ALA A 118 13.57 6.06 -6.19
CA ALA A 118 12.24 6.34 -5.65
C ALA A 118 11.39 5.08 -5.60
N TYR A 119 11.39 4.26 -6.66
CA TYR A 119 10.75 2.94 -6.64
C TYR A 119 11.22 2.11 -5.44
N LEU A 120 12.53 1.91 -5.27
CA LEU A 120 13.06 1.09 -4.19
C LEU A 120 12.62 1.56 -2.80
N LEU A 121 12.74 2.86 -2.53
CA LEU A 121 12.43 3.44 -1.22
C LEU A 121 10.92 3.51 -0.94
N VAL A 122 10.13 3.91 -1.94
CA VAL A 122 8.66 4.01 -1.80
C VAL A 122 8.08 2.62 -1.62
N THR A 123 8.47 1.67 -2.47
CA THR A 123 7.98 0.29 -2.39
C THR A 123 8.35 -0.31 -1.04
N TYR A 124 9.62 -0.27 -0.63
CA TYR A 124 10.03 -0.76 0.70
C TYR A 124 9.20 -0.17 1.85
N ALA A 125 8.96 1.14 1.86
CA ALA A 125 8.18 1.76 2.93
C ALA A 125 6.71 1.29 2.94
N ILE A 126 6.15 0.98 1.77
CA ILE A 126 4.80 0.42 1.63
C ILE A 126 4.76 -1.05 2.04
N GLU A 127 5.76 -1.86 1.67
CA GLU A 127 5.87 -3.26 2.12
C GLU A 127 5.92 -3.34 3.66
N VAL A 128 6.73 -2.50 4.30
CA VAL A 128 6.78 -2.40 5.77
C VAL A 128 5.40 -2.05 6.34
N ARG A 129 4.64 -1.16 5.69
CA ARG A 129 3.29 -0.83 6.12
C ARG A 129 2.32 -1.99 5.91
N ALA A 130 2.42 -2.72 4.81
CA ALA A 130 1.54 -3.83 4.49
C ALA A 130 1.75 -4.99 5.49
N ASP A 131 3.01 -5.28 5.83
CA ASP A 131 3.41 -6.23 6.88
C ASP A 131 2.80 -5.87 8.25
N GLU A 132 2.62 -4.59 8.56
CA GLU A 132 1.93 -4.15 9.79
C GLU A 132 0.39 -4.16 9.64
N LEU A 133 -0.15 -3.70 8.50
CA LEU A 133 -1.57 -3.44 8.30
C LEU A 133 -2.37 -4.73 8.16
N TYR A 134 -1.92 -5.66 7.33
CA TYR A 134 -2.70 -6.84 6.97
C TYR A 134 -2.87 -7.82 8.14
N PRO A 135 -1.86 -8.10 8.97
CA PRO A 135 -2.05 -8.92 10.17
C PRO A 135 -3.05 -8.31 11.16
N VAL A 136 -2.98 -7.00 11.40
CA VAL A 136 -3.95 -6.30 12.26
C VAL A 136 -5.37 -6.40 11.69
N TYR A 137 -5.52 -6.26 10.37
CA TYR A 137 -6.81 -6.42 9.71
C TYR A 137 -7.32 -7.86 9.77
N GLN A 138 -6.47 -8.86 9.50
CA GLN A 138 -6.84 -10.27 9.59
C GLN A 138 -7.29 -10.66 11.00
N GLN A 139 -6.59 -10.18 12.03
CA GLN A 139 -6.99 -10.41 13.42
C GLN A 139 -8.37 -9.81 13.71
N ALA A 140 -8.66 -8.60 13.21
CA ALA A 140 -9.98 -7.98 13.36
C ALA A 140 -11.09 -8.76 12.62
N LEU A 141 -10.79 -9.30 11.44
CA LEU A 141 -11.69 -10.17 10.67
C LEU A 141 -12.00 -11.46 11.42
N ASP A 142 -10.97 -12.11 11.98
CA ASP A 142 -11.10 -13.36 12.75
C ASP A 142 -11.93 -13.13 14.01
N ASN A 143 -11.69 -12.03 14.74
CA ASN A 143 -12.47 -11.66 15.93
C ASN A 143 -13.95 -11.40 15.61
N ALA A 144 -14.25 -10.89 14.42
CA ALA A 144 -15.61 -10.64 13.94
C ALA A 144 -16.28 -11.87 13.31
N GLY A 145 -15.55 -12.99 13.15
CA GLY A 145 -16.05 -14.17 12.42
C GLY A 145 -16.37 -13.87 10.94
N SER A 146 -15.63 -12.93 10.32
CA SER A 146 -15.89 -12.50 8.95
C SER A 146 -15.59 -13.61 7.94
N LYS A 147 -16.35 -13.64 6.84
CA LYS A 147 -16.07 -14.53 5.68
C LYS A 147 -14.93 -14.02 4.80
N VAL A 148 -14.58 -12.75 4.95
CA VAL A 148 -13.45 -12.10 4.28
C VAL A 148 -12.16 -12.54 4.96
N ASN A 149 -11.10 -12.77 4.19
CA ASN A 149 -9.77 -13.01 4.70
C ASN A 149 -8.71 -12.44 3.75
N VAL A 150 -7.55 -12.10 4.31
CA VAL A 150 -6.39 -11.52 3.62
C VAL A 150 -5.12 -12.32 3.87
N LYS A 151 -5.23 -13.55 4.40
CA LYS A 151 -4.08 -14.44 4.70
C LYS A 151 -3.17 -14.70 3.50
N SER A 152 -3.74 -14.79 2.30
CA SER A 152 -2.94 -14.97 1.08
C SER A 152 -2.08 -13.76 0.76
N ILE A 153 -2.58 -12.54 1.02
CA ILE A 153 -1.81 -11.31 0.84
C ILE A 153 -0.64 -11.32 1.83
N ILE A 154 -0.91 -11.55 3.13
CA ILE A 154 0.13 -11.59 4.18
C ILE A 154 1.31 -12.50 3.79
N LEU A 155 1.02 -13.70 3.29
CA LEU A 155 2.06 -14.66 2.89
C LEU A 155 2.93 -14.17 1.72
N GLU A 156 2.37 -13.34 0.84
CA GLU A 156 3.05 -12.83 -0.35
C GLU A 156 3.90 -11.59 -0.02
N GLU A 157 3.39 -10.70 0.84
CA GLU A 157 4.08 -9.49 1.33
C GLU A 157 5.39 -9.83 2.09
N GLU A 158 5.44 -10.95 2.82
CA GLU A 158 6.67 -11.42 3.50
C GLU A 158 7.83 -11.60 2.51
N GLY A 159 7.54 -12.09 1.30
CA GLY A 159 8.53 -12.28 0.24
C GLY A 159 8.94 -10.96 -0.42
N HIS A 160 7.99 -10.04 -0.62
CA HIS A 160 8.25 -8.74 -1.23
C HIS A 160 9.20 -7.89 -0.39
N LEU A 161 9.01 -7.87 0.93
CA LEU A 161 9.89 -7.13 1.83
C LEU A 161 11.33 -7.64 1.78
N GLU A 162 11.54 -8.96 1.77
CA GLU A 162 12.88 -9.55 1.64
C GLU A 162 13.54 -9.17 0.31
N GLU A 163 12.79 -9.23 -0.79
CA GLU A 163 13.26 -8.83 -2.12
C GLU A 163 13.67 -7.35 -2.16
N MET A 164 12.88 -6.46 -1.54
CA MET A 164 13.20 -5.02 -1.46
C MET A 164 14.44 -4.75 -0.63
N ILE A 165 14.60 -5.42 0.52
CA ILE A 165 15.80 -5.30 1.37
C ILE A 165 17.05 -5.69 0.59
N ASN A 166 16.98 -6.77 -0.19
CA ASN A 166 18.13 -7.24 -0.98
C ASN A 166 18.51 -6.25 -2.09
N GLN A 167 17.53 -5.64 -2.77
CA GLN A 167 17.80 -4.59 -3.76
C GLN A 167 18.37 -3.31 -3.12
N LEU A 168 17.84 -2.90 -1.96
CA LEU A 168 18.34 -1.74 -1.23
C LEU A 168 19.80 -1.89 -0.79
N LYS A 169 20.18 -3.07 -0.27
CA LYS A 169 21.58 -3.39 0.09
C LYS A 169 22.55 -3.24 -1.09
N GLN A 170 22.10 -3.57 -2.30
CA GLN A 170 22.91 -3.43 -3.51
C GLN A 170 22.93 -1.98 -4.03
N PHE A 171 21.84 -1.23 -3.82
CA PHE A 171 21.68 0.14 -4.27
C PHE A 171 22.60 1.13 -3.53
N SER A 172 22.72 1.01 -2.20
CA SER A 172 23.55 1.92 -1.40
C SER A 172 24.15 1.22 -0.17
N PRO A 173 25.43 1.49 0.18
CA PRO A 173 25.99 1.07 1.46
C PRO A 173 25.25 1.63 2.68
N ASP A 174 24.63 2.81 2.53
CA ASP A 174 23.84 3.50 3.57
C ASP A 174 22.33 3.35 3.35
N TRP A 175 21.90 2.25 2.73
CA TRP A 175 20.50 2.02 2.38
C TRP A 175 19.56 2.08 3.59
N GLN A 176 20.00 1.64 4.78
CA GLN A 176 19.20 1.69 6.00
C GLN A 176 18.80 3.12 6.37
N HIS A 177 19.71 4.09 6.22
CA HIS A 177 19.41 5.49 6.48
C HIS A 177 18.33 6.00 5.55
N HIS A 178 18.48 5.75 4.24
CA HIS A 178 17.50 6.18 3.23
C HIS A 178 16.15 5.49 3.40
N ALA A 179 16.16 4.18 3.67
CA ALA A 179 14.97 3.37 3.92
C ALA A 179 14.21 3.87 5.15
N GLN A 180 14.91 4.17 6.25
CA GLN A 180 14.32 4.76 7.45
C GLN A 180 13.65 6.10 7.15
N LYS A 181 14.26 6.94 6.30
CA LYS A 181 13.65 8.21 5.89
C LYS A 181 12.37 8.03 5.07
N ALA A 182 12.32 7.03 4.19
CA ALA A 182 11.09 6.70 3.48
C ALA A 182 9.99 6.21 4.44
N VAL A 183 10.33 5.35 5.41
CA VAL A 183 9.40 4.86 6.44
C VAL A 183 8.89 5.99 7.35
N GLU A 184 9.73 6.95 7.73
CA GLU A 184 9.30 8.14 8.49
C GLU A 184 8.27 8.97 7.70
N MET A 185 8.49 9.19 6.41
CA MET A 185 7.56 9.91 5.53
C MET A 185 6.24 9.15 5.36
N GLU A 186 6.32 7.84 5.12
CA GLU A 186 5.17 6.94 5.02
C GLU A 186 4.35 6.98 6.31
N SER A 187 4.99 6.84 7.48
CA SER A 187 4.32 6.82 8.78
C SER A 187 3.56 8.12 9.06
N ALA A 188 4.12 9.26 8.64
CA ALA A 188 3.44 10.55 8.77
C ALA A 188 2.18 10.64 7.87
N LEU A 189 2.23 10.04 6.68
CA LEU A 189 1.07 9.94 5.77
C LEU A 189 0.05 8.93 6.29
N PHE A 190 0.50 7.79 6.81
CA PHE A 190 -0.34 6.76 7.42
C PHE A 190 -1.20 7.34 8.53
N ASN A 191 -0.57 8.06 9.45
CA ASN A 191 -1.27 8.70 10.57
C ASN A 191 -2.36 9.68 10.08
N LYS A 192 -2.06 10.48 9.05
CA LYS A 192 -3.06 11.38 8.44
C LYS A 192 -4.20 10.61 7.78
N TRP A 193 -3.89 9.50 7.10
CA TRP A 193 -4.88 8.65 6.46
C TRP A 193 -5.80 8.00 7.51
N VAL A 194 -5.24 7.41 8.58
CA VAL A 194 -6.01 6.82 9.68
C VAL A 194 -6.91 7.86 10.37
N LEU A 195 -6.43 9.09 10.59
CA LEU A 195 -7.25 10.19 11.08
C LEU A 195 -8.40 10.54 10.11
N GLY A 196 -8.14 10.51 8.80
CA GLY A 196 -9.15 10.68 7.77
C GLY A 196 -10.21 9.57 7.80
N LEU A 197 -9.80 8.32 7.96
CA LEU A 197 -10.71 7.17 8.07
C LEU A 197 -11.69 7.36 9.21
N GLY A 198 -11.23 7.59 10.44
CA GLY A 198 -12.17 7.64 11.55
C GLY A 198 -13.01 8.92 11.65
N LYS A 199 -12.79 9.93 10.79
CA LYS A 199 -13.79 10.99 10.58
C LYS A 199 -15.01 10.49 9.80
N GLU A 200 -14.87 9.45 8.99
CA GLU A 200 -15.97 8.85 8.20
C GLU A 200 -16.63 7.65 8.90
N VAL A 201 -16.00 7.10 9.94
CA VAL A 201 -16.45 5.91 10.68
C VAL A 201 -17.14 6.30 12.02
N ASN A 202 -17.14 7.58 12.38
CA ASN A 202 -17.81 8.09 13.59
C ASN A 202 -19.19 8.65 13.29
#